data_AF-A0A2G6IW71-F1
#
_entry.id   AF-A0A2G6IW71-F1
#
_cell.length_a   1.000
_cell.length_b   1.000
_cell.length_c   1.000
_cell.angle_alpha   90.00
_cell.angle_beta   90.00
_cell.angle_gamma   90.00
#
_symmetry.space_group_name_H-M   'P 1'
#
loop_
_entity.id
_entity.type
_entity.pdbx_description
1 polymer ?
#
loop_
_entity_poly.entity_id
_entity_poly.type
_entity_poly.pdbx_seq_one_letter_code
_entity_poly.pdbx_strand_id
1 'polypeptide(L)' 'MSMSSHLEELRKKHKELSDLVEQEQRRPGSDDLVIADLKKQKLHLKEEIERLSA' A
#
# COMPACT_ATOMS: atom_id res chain seq x y z
N MET A 1 -13.67 -17.42 9.35
CA MET A 1 -13.14 -16.24 8.64
C MET A 1 -12.99 -15.14 9.69
N SER A 2 -11.82 -15.03 10.31
CA SER A 2 -11.61 -14.13 11.45
C SER A 2 -11.08 -12.77 10.97
N MET A 3 -11.26 -11.75 11.79
CA MET A 3 -10.72 -10.40 11.57
C MET A 3 -9.19 -10.39 11.36
N SER A 4 -8.50 -11.45 11.83
CA SER A 4 -7.08 -11.69 11.57
C SER A 4 -6.75 -11.88 10.09
N SER A 5 -7.58 -12.62 9.35
CA SER A 5 -7.32 -12.90 7.92
C SER A 5 -7.43 -11.63 7.08
N HIS A 6 -8.40 -10.77 7.39
CA HIS A 6 -8.57 -9.48 6.71
C HIS A 6 -7.38 -8.54 6.98
N LEU A 7 -6.91 -8.50 8.23
CA LEU A 7 -5.76 -7.68 8.61
C LEU A 7 -4.45 -8.17 7.95
N GLU A 8 -4.26 -9.48 7.83
CA GLU A 8 -3.15 -10.07 7.08
C GLU A 8 -3.19 -9.70 5.58
N GLU A 9 -4.35 -9.76 4.94
CA GLU A 9 -4.52 -9.35 3.55
C GLU A 9 -4.21 -7.86 3.34
N LEU A 10 -4.69 -6.99 4.23
CA LEU A 10 -4.39 -5.56 4.17
C LEU A 10 -2.89 -5.29 4.31
N ARG A 11 -2.22 -5.96 5.25
CA ARG A 11 -0.76 -5.86 5.42
C ARG A 11 -0.01 -6.33 4.17
N LYS A 12 -0.47 -7.42 3.55
CA LYS A 12 0.10 -7.93 2.30
C LYS A 12 -0.04 -6.91 1.16
N LYS A 13 -1.23 -6.35 0.95
CA LYS A 13 -1.49 -5.31 -0.06
C LYS A 13 -0.66 -4.05 0.19
N HIS A 14 -0.53 -3.63 1.46
CA HIS A 14 0.32 -2.48 1.82
C HIS A 14 1.79 -2.72 1.46
N LYS A 15 2.29 -3.94 1.68
CA LYS A 15 3.65 -4.33 1.28
C LYS A 15 3.82 -4.28 -0.23
N GLU A 16 2.89 -4.90 -0.98
CA GLU A 16 2.90 -4.90 -2.44
C GLU A 16 2.90 -3.48 -3.02
N LEU A 17 2.06 -2.57 -2.50
CA LEU A 17 2.06 -1.16 -2.90
C LEU A 17 3.40 -0.47 -2.60
N SER A 18 4.07 -0.82 -1.51
CA SER A 18 5.40 -0.29 -1.21
C SER A 18 6.43 -0.72 -2.26
N ASP A 19 6.41 -1.99 -2.63
CA ASP A 19 7.34 -2.56 -3.62
C ASP A 19 7.08 -1.94 -5.01
N LEU A 20 5.80 -1.74 -5.37
CA LEU A 20 5.39 -1.05 -6.59
C LEU A 20 5.85 0.41 -6.64
N VAL A 21 5.69 1.16 -5.54
CA VAL A 21 6.18 2.55 -5.45
C VAL A 21 7.70 2.59 -5.68
N GLU A 22 8.45 1.71 -5.03
CA GLU A 22 9.90 1.65 -5.20
C GLU A 22 10.30 1.29 -6.63
N GLN A 23 9.59 0.34 -7.24
CA GLN A 23 9.84 -0.05 -8.63
C GLN A 23 9.59 1.11 -9.58
N GLU A 24 8.43 1.78 -9.48
CA GLU A 24 8.08 2.91 -10.34
C GLU A 24 9.03 4.09 -10.15
N GLN A 25 9.46 4.39 -8.92
CA GLN A 25 10.44 5.44 -8.64
C GLN A 25 11.84 5.16 -9.23
N ARG A 26 12.19 3.89 -9.43
CA ARG A 26 13.48 3.50 -10.05
C ARG A 26 13.42 3.45 -11.57
N ARG A 27 12.22 3.47 -12.17
CA ARG A 27 12.08 3.40 -13.63
C ARG A 27 12.46 4.74 -14.28
N PRO A 28 13.29 4.73 -15.34
CA PRO A 28 13.54 5.93 -16.11
C PRO A 28 12.25 6.37 -16.82
N GLY A 29 11.88 7.65 -16.69
CA GLY A 29 10.60 8.17 -17.19
C GLY A 29 9.41 7.87 -16.27
N SER A 30 9.66 7.68 -14.98
CA SER A 30 8.63 7.50 -13.96
C SER A 30 7.60 8.64 -13.99
N ASP A 31 6.32 8.27 -14.02
CA ASP A 31 5.22 9.25 -13.93
C ASP A 31 4.95 9.58 -12.46
N ASP A 32 5.24 10.82 -12.08
CA ASP A 32 5.04 11.33 -10.73
C ASP A 32 3.57 11.24 -10.29
N LEU A 33 2.61 11.31 -11.22
CA LEU A 33 1.18 11.15 -10.91
C LEU A 33 0.87 9.72 -10.47
N VAL A 34 1.47 8.73 -11.13
CA VAL A 34 1.31 7.31 -10.78
C VAL A 34 1.94 7.03 -9.42
N ILE A 35 3.14 7.56 -9.16
CA ILE A 35 3.80 7.42 -7.86
C ILE A 35 2.97 8.07 -6.75
N ALA A 36 2.39 9.25 -7.00
CA ALA A 36 1.54 9.94 -6.05
C ALA A 36 0.27 9.16 -5.74
N ASP A 37 -0.36 8.54 -6.74
CA ASP A 37 -1.55 7.71 -6.55
C ASP A 37 -1.24 6.44 -5.74
N LEU A 38 -0.16 5.73 -6.08
CA LEU A 38 0.28 4.55 -5.34
C LEU A 38 0.59 4.88 -3.86
N LYS A 39 1.21 6.03 -3.60
CA LYS A 39 1.45 6.51 -2.22
C LYS A 39 0.16 6.83 -1.46
N LYS A 40 -0.85 7.40 -2.13
CA LYS A 40 -2.18 7.64 -1.53
C LYS A 40 -2.86 6.32 -1.17
N GLN A 41 -2.86 5.35 -2.09
CA GLN A 41 -3.41 4.02 -1.82
C GLN A 41 -2.69 3.35 -0.64
N LYS A 42 -1.36 3.45 -0.57
CA LYS A 42 -0.56 2.94 0.54
C LYS A 42 -0.93 3.61 1.87
N LEU A 43 -1.15 4.93 1.87
CA LEU A 43 -1.58 5.67 3.06
C LEU A 43 -2.96 5.21 3.55
N HIS A 44 -3.93 5.05 2.65
CA HIS A 44 -5.25 4.55 3.01
C HIS A 44 -5.23 3.15 3.64
N LEU A 45 -4.46 2.22 3.05
CA LEU A 45 -4.31 0.89 3.65
C LEU A 45 -3.66 0.95 5.03
N LYS A 46 -2.68 1.84 5.23
CA LYS A 46 -2.06 2.03 6.53
C LYS A 46 -3.09 2.50 7.57
N GLU A 47 -3.90 3.49 7.24
CA GLU A 47 -4.97 3.99 8.13
C GLU A 47 -6.02 2.92 8.44
N GLU A 48 -6.38 2.10 7.45
CA GLU A 48 -7.33 0.99 7.61
C GLU A 48 -6.76 -0.11 8.51
N ILE A 49 -5.49 -0.48 8.33
CA ILE A 49 -4.78 -1.42 9.21
C ILE A 49 -4.74 -0.88 10.64
N GLU A 50 -4.35 0.39 10.82
CA GLU A 50 -4.29 1.01 12.14
C GLU A 50 -5.65 0.98 12.84
N ARG A 51 -6.72 1.35 12.11
CA ARG A 51 -8.11 1.30 12.61
C ARG A 51 -8.55 -0.10 13.03
N LEU A 52 -8.16 -1.13 12.28
CA LEU A 52 -8.54 -2.52 12.57
C LEU A 52 -7.63 -3.20 13.60
N SER A 53 -6.47 -2.60 13.90
CA SER A 53 -5.51 -3.10 14.89
C SER A 53 -5.69 -2.54 16.30
N ALA A 54 -6.50 -1.49 16.45
CA ALA A 54 -6.85 -0.83 17.71
C ALA A 54 -8.00 -1.57 18.42
#